data_AF-A0AAQ3TV87-F1
#
_entry.id   AF-A0AAQ3TV87-F1
#
_cell.length_a   1.000
_cell.length_b   1.000
_cell.length_c   1.000
_cell.angle_alpha   90.00
_cell.angle_beta   90.00
_cell.angle_gamma   90.00
#
_symmetry.space_group_name_H-M   'P 1'
#
loop_
_entity.id
_entity.type
_entity.pdbx_description
1 polymer ?
#
loop_
_entity_poly.entity_id
_entity_poly.type
_entity_poly.pdbx_seq_one_letter_code
_entity_poly.pdbx_strand_id
1 'polypeptide(L)' 'MDSIRMLILSEAHDTAYSIHPGSTKMYHDLKERFWWYGMKRAVVEYVAVCDTSQRVKAEHQRPTGVTNERNLEV' A
#
# COMPACT_ATOMS: atom_id res chain seq x y z
N MET A 1 1.14 -11.87 -13.32
CA MET A 1 0.48 -10.64 -13.81
C MET A 1 1.06 -10.29 -15.16
N ASP A 2 0.25 -9.83 -16.12
CA ASP A 2 0.75 -9.26 -17.37
C ASP A 2 1.79 -8.17 -17.10
N SER A 3 2.92 -8.19 -17.83
CA SER A 3 4.05 -7.26 -17.65
C SER A 3 3.64 -5.79 -17.75
N ILE A 4 2.67 -5.48 -18.62
CA ILE A 4 2.12 -4.14 -18.80
C ILE A 4 1.40 -3.65 -17.53
N ARG A 5 0.65 -4.52 -16.85
CA ARG A 5 -0.08 -4.14 -15.62
C ARG A 5 0.89 -3.84 -14.47
N MET A 6 1.97 -4.60 -14.36
CA MET A 6 3.00 -4.34 -13.35
C MET A 6 3.72 -3.01 -13.60
N LEU A 7 4.03 -2.70 -14.87
CA LEU A 7 4.67 -1.42 -15.23
C LEU A 7 3.78 -0.22 -14.88
N ILE A 8 2.49 -0.31 -15.19
CA ILE A 8 1.50 0.74 -14.84
C ILE A 8 1.42 0.92 -13.32
N LEU A 9 1.42 -0.18 -12.56
CA LEU A 9 1.39 -0.14 -11.09
C LEU A 9 2.68 0.46 -10.51
N SER A 10 3.86 0.10 -11.03
CA SER A 10 5.12 0.67 -10.57
C SER A 10 5.23 2.15 -10.87
N GLU A 11 4.87 2.58 -12.08
CA GLU A 11 4.93 3.99 -12.46
C GLU A 11 4.01 4.86 -11.59
N ALA A 12 2.78 4.41 -11.35
CA ALA A 12 1.83 5.11 -10.49
C ALA A 12 2.25 5.16 -9.01
N HIS A 13 3.05 4.18 -8.56
CA HIS A 13 3.57 4.14 -7.20
C HIS A 13 4.87 4.95 -7.02
N ASP A 14 5.74 4.98 -8.04
CA ASP A 14 7.09 5.56 -7.94
C ASP A 14 7.15 7.03 -8.40
N THR A 15 6.03 7.59 -8.87
CA THR A 15 5.97 9.02 -9.26
C THR A 15 6.35 9.91 -8.07
N ALA A 16 7.21 10.92 -8.24
CA ALA A 16 7.71 11.78 -7.14
C ALA A 16 6.63 12.53 -6.31
N TYR A 17 5.38 12.60 -6.80
CA TYR A 17 4.22 13.13 -6.06
C TYR A 17 3.54 12.09 -5.16
N SER A 18 4.09 10.89 -5.13
CA SER A 18 3.66 9.73 -4.35
C SER A 18 4.24 9.84 -2.95
N ILE A 19 3.77 10.82 -2.16
CA ILE A 19 3.83 10.67 -0.70
C ILE A 19 2.84 9.54 -0.37
N HIS A 20 3.32 8.29 -0.47
CA HIS A 20 2.60 7.04 -0.26
C HIS A 20 1.08 7.11 -0.52
N PRO A 21 0.63 7.17 -1.78
CA PRO A 21 -0.75 7.06 -2.13
C PRO A 21 -1.21 5.69 -1.65
N GLY A 22 -2.09 5.69 -0.65
CA GLY A 22 -2.77 4.46 -0.26
C GLY A 22 -3.45 3.83 -1.48
N SER A 23 -3.78 2.54 -1.38
CA SER A 23 -4.44 1.76 -2.43
C SER A 23 -5.67 2.46 -3.05
N THR A 24 -6.38 3.28 -2.26
CA THR A 24 -7.49 4.10 -2.71
C THR A 24 -7.04 5.13 -3.75
N LYS A 25 -6.07 5.99 -3.44
CA LYS A 25 -5.61 7.04 -4.35
C LYS A 25 -5.04 6.44 -5.63
N MET A 26 -4.19 5.42 -5.50
CA MET A 26 -3.61 4.71 -6.64
C MET A 26 -4.69 4.12 -7.57
N TYR A 27 -5.73 3.50 -7.02
CA TYR A 27 -6.86 3.00 -7.83
C TYR A 27 -7.62 4.12 -8.53
N HIS A 28 -7.83 5.25 -7.84
CA HIS A 28 -8.53 6.41 -8.41
C HIS A 28 -7.73 7.05 -9.55
N ASP A 29 -6.42 7.22 -9.40
CA ASP A 29 -5.56 7.78 -10.44
C ASP A 29 -5.47 6.85 -11.65
N LEU A 30 -5.37 5.54 -11.42
CA LEU A 30 -5.30 4.54 -12.50
C LEU A 30 -6.61 4.40 -13.28
N LYS A 31 -7.76 4.42 -12.60
CA LYS A 31 -9.06 4.22 -13.27
C LYS A 31 -9.45 5.34 -14.23
N GLU A 32 -8.79 6.50 -14.14
CA GLU A 32 -9.03 7.61 -15.07
C GLU A 32 -8.46 7.33 -16.47
N ARG A 33 -7.43 6.49 -16.56
CA ARG A 33 -6.68 6.25 -17.80
C ARG A 33 -6.67 4.79 -18.23
N PHE A 34 -6.83 3.87 -17.29
CA PHE A 34 -6.72 2.44 -17.53
C PHE A 34 -7.88 1.67 -16.90
N TRP A 35 -8.24 0.55 -17.54
CA TRP A 35 -9.24 -0.36 -17.00
C TRP A 35 -8.91 -1.81 -17.35
N TRP A 36 -9.00 -2.70 -16.36
CA TRP A 36 -8.94 -4.15 -16.57
C TRP A 36 -9.66 -4.91 -15.46
N TYR A 37 -10.08 -6.14 -15.75
CA TYR A 37 -10.73 -7.00 -14.77
C TYR A 37 -9.80 -7.28 -13.58
N GLY A 38 -10.31 -7.05 -12.36
CA GLY A 38 -9.53 -7.26 -11.14
C GLY A 38 -8.53 -6.14 -10.80
N MET A 39 -8.56 -4.99 -11.47
CA MET A 39 -7.66 -3.86 -11.23
C MET A 39 -7.59 -3.42 -9.76
N LYS A 40 -8.73 -3.31 -9.09
CA LYS A 40 -8.78 -2.96 -7.66
C LYS A 40 -8.00 -3.95 -6.79
N ARG A 41 -8.14 -5.25 -7.06
CA ARG A 41 -7.42 -6.31 -6.33
C ARG A 41 -5.92 -6.22 -6.60
N ALA A 42 -5.51 -6.02 -7.85
CA ALA A 42 -4.11 -5.86 -8.23
C ALA A 42 -3.44 -4.66 -7.53
N VAL A 43 -4.15 -3.53 -7.41
CA VAL A 43 -3.67 -2.36 -6.67
C VAL A 43 -3.49 -2.65 -5.18
N VAL A 44 -4.44 -3.34 -4.55
CA VAL A 44 -4.34 -3.72 -3.13
C VAL A 44 -3.17 -4.67 -2.90
N GLU A 45 -3.01 -5.68 -3.74
CA GLU A 45 -1.89 -6.63 -3.68
C GLU A 45 -0.54 -5.92 -3.89
N TYR A 46 -0.46 -5.00 -4.86
CA TYR A 46 0.77 -4.24 -5.14
C TYR A 46 1.18 -3.32 -3.97
N VAL A 47 0.23 -2.57 -3.41
CA VAL A 47 0.51 -1.71 -2.25
C VAL A 47 0.80 -2.54 -1.00
N ALA A 48 0.21 -3.74 -0.87
CA ALA A 48 0.48 -4.63 0.24
C ALA A 48 1.92 -5.16 0.22
N VAL A 49 2.55 -5.36 -0.94
CA VAL A 49 3.96 -5.79 -1.03
C VAL A 49 4.97 -4.64 -0.93
N CYS A 50 4.52 -3.38 -0.91
CA CYS A 50 5.40 -2.23 -0.73
C CYS A 50 5.83 -2.09 0.74
N ASP A 51 7.06 -2.47 1.04
CA ASP A 51 7.68 -2.42 2.39
C ASP A 51 7.56 -1.02 3.03
N THR A 52 7.76 0.03 2.25
CA THR A 52 7.66 1.42 2.72
C THR A 52 6.22 1.81 3.07
N SER A 53 5.24 1.34 2.29
CA SER A 53 3.80 1.53 2.60
C SER A 53 3.37 0.75 3.85
N GLN A 54 3.96 -0.41 4.11
CA GLN A 54 3.68 -1.21 5.30
C GLN A 54 4.21 -0.54 6.57
N ARG A 55 5.44 0.00 6.56
CA ARG A 55 6.06 0.66 7.72
C ARG A 55 5.27 1.87 8.19
N VAL A 56 4.84 2.73 7.26
CA VAL A 56 4.02 3.91 7.58
C VAL A 56 2.67 3.48 8.19
N LYS A 57 2.05 2.42 7.68
CA LYS A 57 0.80 1.88 8.26
C LYS A 57 1.00 1.30 9.65
N ALA A 58 2.12 0.62 9.92
CA ALA A 58 2.44 0.08 11.23
C ALA A 58 2.68 1.20 12.27
N GLU A 59 3.33 2.29 11.86
CA GLU A 59 3.57 3.46 12.72
C GLU A 59 2.28 4.23 13.06
N HIS A 60 1.36 4.35 12.10
CA HIS A 60 0.10 5.10 12.27
C HIS A 60 -1.08 4.23 12.76
N GLN A 61 -0.92 2.91 12.85
CA GLN A 61 -1.90 2.09 13.55
C GLN A 61 -1.84 2.43 15.04
N ARG A 62 -2.94 2.97 15.56
CA ARG A 62 -3.10 3.14 17.01
C ARG A 62 -2.84 1.78 17.65
N PRO A 63 -1.96 1.67 18.67
CA PRO A 63 -1.87 0.43 19.43
C PRO A 63 -3.25 0.18 20.02
N THR A 64 -3.96 -0.82 19.49
CA THR A 64 -5.13 -1.39 20.16
C THR A 64 -4.61 -1.84 21.52
N GLY A 65 -5.01 -1.14 22.57
CA GLY A 65 -4.39 -1.19 23.89
C GLY A 65 -4.12 -2.61 24.34
N VAL A 66 -2.85 -3.00 24.28
CA VAL A 66 -2.33 -4.07 25.11
C VAL A 66 -1.99 -3.41 26.44
N THR A 67 -2.84 -3.64 27.44
CA THR A 67 -2.48 -3.35 28.82
C THR A 67 -1.20 -4.11 29.13
N ASN A 68 -0.16 -3.35 29.48
CA ASN A 68 1.10 -3.85 29.96
C ASN A 68 0.89 -4.78 31.15
N GLU A 69 1.36 -6.03 31.07
CA GLU A 69 1.72 -6.77 32.26
C GLU A 69 3.08 -7.46 32.13
N ARG A 70 4.04 -6.76 32.74
CA ARG A 70 5.15 -7.25 33.57
C ARG A 70 6.41 -7.78 32.88
N ASN A 71 7.44 -6.94 33.03
CA ASN A 71 8.85 -7.26 33.29
C ASN A 71 9.18 -8.75 33.51
N LEU A 72 10.20 -9.22 32.78
CA LEU A 72 11.27 -9.98 33.41
C LEU A 72 12.60 -9.28 33.06
N GLU A 73 13.16 -8.62 34.07
CA GLU A 73 14.56 -8.17 34.10
C GLU A 73 15.47 -9.41 34.05
N VAL A 74 16.50 -9.39 33.18
CA VAL A 74 17.94 -9.34 33.51
C VAL A 74 18.76 -9.17 32.24
#